data_AF-A0A397UJB0-F1
#
_entry.id   AF-A0A397UJB0-F1
#
_cell.length_a   1.000
_cell.length_b   1.000
_cell.length_c   1.000
_cell.angle_alpha   90.00
_cell.angle_beta   90.00
_cell.angle_gamma   90.00
#
_symmetry.space_group_name_H-M   'P 1'
#
loop_
_entity.id
_entity.type
_entity.pdbx_description
1 polymer ?
#
loop_
_entity_poly.entity_id
_entity_poly.type
_entity_poly.pdbx_seq_one_letter_code
_entity_poly.pdbx_strand_id
1 'polypeptide(L)'
;RANHPIPPQCKLFYFEVDIIDEGKNKIIGIGFCEKKVDLNRMPGWDDGSWGYHGDDGNFFHSGDYYPYGPLFSTGDTIGCCLNFTNNTVFYTKNGISLGSIAFRNLKGTLYPCVGLRSQGGYIEVNFGSRKFKFTGNAEKL
;
A
#
# COMPACT_ATOMS: atom_id res chain seq x y z
N ARG A 1 1.82 -10.35 3.26
CA ARG A 1 3.20 -9.94 2.90
C ARG A 1 3.66 -10.75 1.69
N ALA A 2 4.36 -10.15 0.72
CA ALA A 2 4.90 -10.86 -0.45
C ALA A 2 5.98 -11.89 -0.05
N ASN A 3 6.28 -12.82 -0.94
CA ASN A 3 7.29 -13.88 -0.75
C ASN A 3 8.75 -13.36 -0.81
N HIS A 4 8.99 -12.24 -1.51
CA HIS A 4 10.31 -11.62 -1.64
C HIS A 4 10.26 -10.13 -1.26
N PRO A 5 11.38 -9.59 -0.74
CA PRO A 5 11.48 -8.16 -0.51
C PRO A 5 11.59 -7.40 -1.82
N ILE A 6 11.36 -6.10 -1.74
CA ILE A 6 11.63 -5.17 -2.83
C ILE A 6 13.14 -5.19 -3.09
N PRO A 7 13.59 -5.43 -4.34
CA PRO A 7 15.02 -5.42 -4.65
C PRO A 7 15.63 -4.04 -4.37
N PRO A 8 16.75 -3.94 -3.63
CA PRO A 8 17.34 -2.66 -3.23
C PRO A 8 17.85 -1.82 -4.42
N GLN A 9 18.07 -2.44 -5.58
CA GLN A 9 18.47 -1.77 -6.82
C GLN A 9 17.32 -1.11 -7.57
N CYS A 10 16.06 -1.32 -7.16
CA CYS A 10 14.93 -0.65 -7.77
C CYS A 10 14.99 0.85 -7.44
N LYS A 11 14.98 1.72 -8.45
CA LYS A 11 14.76 3.17 -8.24
C LYS A 11 13.32 3.47 -7.84
N LEU A 12 12.42 2.63 -8.32
CA LEU A 12 10.99 2.72 -8.10
C LEU A 12 10.44 1.30 -7.99
N PHE A 13 9.57 1.08 -7.01
CA PHE A 13 8.78 -0.14 -6.92
C PHE A 13 7.30 0.23 -6.86
N TYR A 14 6.50 -0.42 -7.70
CA TYR A 14 5.07 -0.14 -7.82
C TYR A 14 4.28 -1.45 -7.94
N PHE A 15 3.15 -1.51 -7.25
CA PHE A 15 2.18 -2.59 -7.38
C PHE A 15 0.76 -2.04 -7.23
N GLU A 16 -0.21 -2.74 -7.80
CA GLU A 16 -1.63 -2.41 -7.66
C GLU A 16 -2.36 -3.51 -6.90
N VAL A 17 -3.36 -3.12 -6.13
CA VAL A 17 -4.29 -4.01 -5.43
C VAL A 17 -5.69 -3.69 -5.92
N ASP A 18 -6.33 -4.66 -6.55
CA ASP A 18 -7.72 -4.59 -6.93
C ASP A 18 -8.59 -5.09 -5.77
N ILE A 19 -9.52 -4.24 -5.32
CA ILE A 19 -10.48 -4.57 -4.27
C ILE A 19 -11.68 -5.23 -4.94
N ILE A 20 -11.72 -6.56 -4.92
CA ILE A 20 -12.79 -7.32 -5.56
C ILE A 20 -14.02 -7.40 -4.65
N ASP A 21 -13.79 -7.55 -3.35
CA ASP A 21 -14.81 -7.44 -2.31
C ASP A 21 -14.17 -6.90 -1.03
N GLU A 22 -14.68 -5.80 -0.49
CA GLU A 22 -14.20 -5.20 0.77
C GLU A 22 -14.62 -6.00 2.02
N GLY A 23 -15.55 -6.93 1.88
CA GLY A 23 -16.16 -7.71 2.95
C GLY A 23 -16.96 -6.87 3.94
N LYS A 24 -17.45 -7.51 5.01
CA LYS A 24 -18.40 -6.89 5.95
C LYS A 24 -17.90 -5.64 6.67
N ASN A 25 -16.63 -5.62 7.09
CA ASN A 25 -16.08 -4.55 7.91
C ASN A 25 -15.32 -3.50 7.09
N LYS A 26 -15.07 -3.76 5.81
CA LYS A 26 -14.37 -2.85 4.88
C LYS A 26 -12.91 -2.51 5.24
N ILE A 27 -12.38 -3.11 6.31
CA ILE A 27 -11.02 -2.85 6.79
C ILE A 27 -10.00 -3.59 5.91
N ILE A 28 -9.41 -2.85 4.98
CA ILE A 28 -8.31 -3.29 4.13
C ILE A 28 -7.18 -2.26 4.25
N GLY A 29 -5.98 -2.74 4.57
CA GLY A 29 -4.78 -1.91 4.66
C GLY A 29 -3.75 -2.35 3.63
N ILE A 30 -3.17 -1.42 2.89
CA ILE A 30 -2.20 -1.68 1.80
C ILE A 30 -0.94 -0.88 2.07
N GLY A 31 0.23 -1.51 1.95
CA GLY A 31 1.50 -0.80 2.05
C GLY A 31 2.71 -1.70 2.12
N PHE A 32 3.60 -1.44 3.09
CA PHE A 32 4.89 -2.10 3.23
C PHE A 32 5.13 -2.58 4.67
N CYS A 33 5.92 -3.63 4.82
CA CYS A 33 6.39 -4.09 6.12
C CYS A 33 7.75 -4.77 6.04
N GLU A 34 8.45 -4.79 7.16
CA GLU A 34 9.63 -5.60 7.38
C GLU A 34 9.27 -7.08 7.64
N LYS A 35 10.26 -7.96 7.51
CA LYS A 35 10.09 -9.40 7.74
C LYS A 35 9.64 -9.74 9.17
N LYS A 36 10.06 -8.95 10.15
CA LYS A 36 9.79 -9.14 11.59
C LYS A 36 8.33 -8.88 12.00
N VAL A 37 7.58 -8.13 11.19
CA VAL A 37 6.21 -7.69 11.53
C VAL A 37 5.26 -8.89 11.62
N ASP A 38 4.44 -8.91 12.67
CA ASP A 38 3.39 -9.91 12.89
C ASP A 38 2.33 -9.82 11.78
N LEU A 39 1.99 -10.97 11.20
CA LEU A 39 1.01 -11.05 10.10
C LEU A 39 -0.44 -11.06 10.60
N ASN A 40 -0.68 -11.13 11.91
CA ASN A 40 -2.01 -10.97 12.50
C ASN A 40 -2.42 -9.49 12.69
N ARG A 41 -1.58 -8.56 12.23
CA ARG A 41 -1.70 -7.11 12.42
C ARG A 41 -1.88 -6.43 11.05
N MET A 42 -2.59 -5.30 11.03
CA MET A 42 -2.79 -4.55 9.80
C MET A 42 -1.52 -3.75 9.44
N PRO A 43 -1.27 -3.49 8.14
CA PRO A 43 -0.16 -2.64 7.71
C PRO A 43 -0.19 -1.27 8.42
N GLY A 44 0.94 -0.87 9.00
CA GLY A 44 1.09 0.39 9.73
C GLY A 44 0.84 0.33 11.24
N TRP A 45 0.30 -0.77 11.78
CA TRP A 45 -0.04 -0.84 13.20
C TRP A 45 1.13 -1.14 14.14
N ASP A 46 2.24 -1.66 13.61
CA ASP A 46 3.45 -1.97 14.38
C ASP A 46 4.67 -1.29 13.76
N ASP A 47 5.73 -1.13 14.56
CA ASP A 47 7.02 -0.62 14.07
C ASP A 47 7.57 -1.47 12.91
N GLY A 48 8.15 -0.81 11.92
CA GLY A 48 8.57 -1.47 10.68
C GLY A 48 7.43 -1.82 9.72
N SER A 49 6.23 -1.25 9.92
CA SER A 49 5.10 -1.35 9.00
C SER A 49 4.48 0.00 8.67
N TRP A 50 3.91 0.11 7.47
CA TRP A 50 3.29 1.29 6.90
C TRP A 50 2.07 0.88 6.08
N GLY A 51 0.95 1.59 6.19
CA GLY A 51 -0.25 1.21 5.45
C GLY A 51 -1.29 2.31 5.29
N TYR A 52 -1.88 2.39 4.10
CA TYR A 52 -3.06 3.18 3.80
C TYR A 52 -4.32 2.32 3.92
N HIS A 53 -5.31 2.76 4.70
CA HIS A 53 -6.50 1.98 5.04
C HIS A 53 -7.75 2.51 4.32
N GLY A 54 -8.59 1.57 3.87
CA GLY A 54 -9.74 1.87 3.00
C GLY A 54 -10.97 2.36 3.73
N ASP A 55 -11.15 1.95 4.99
CA ASP A 55 -12.30 2.25 5.82
C ASP A 55 -12.30 3.67 6.39
N ASP A 56 -11.12 4.27 6.57
CA ASP A 56 -10.98 5.62 7.13
C ASP A 56 -10.15 6.59 6.26
N GLY A 57 -9.45 6.09 5.24
CA GLY A 57 -8.61 6.89 4.36
C GLY A 57 -7.31 7.37 5.01
N ASN A 58 -6.98 6.87 6.21
CA ASN A 58 -5.79 7.25 6.95
C ASN A 58 -4.57 6.43 6.51
N PHE A 59 -3.39 7.03 6.70
CA PHE A 59 -2.12 6.34 6.62
C PHE A 59 -1.59 6.06 8.03
N PHE A 60 -1.15 4.82 8.26
CA PHE A 60 -0.70 4.31 9.54
C PHE A 60 0.79 3.97 9.52
N HIS A 61 1.47 4.25 10.61
CA HIS A 61 2.85 3.85 10.87
C HIS A 61 3.11 3.77 12.38
N SER A 62 3.71 2.66 12.84
CA SER A 62 4.07 2.46 14.25
C SER A 62 2.90 2.63 15.24
N GLY A 63 1.67 2.35 14.78
CA GLY A 63 0.45 2.49 15.58
C GLY A 63 -0.19 3.88 15.55
N ASP A 64 0.52 4.90 15.06
CA ASP A 64 -0.03 6.23 14.81
C ASP A 64 -0.78 6.27 13.47
N TYR A 65 -1.69 7.24 13.33
CA TYR A 65 -2.48 7.46 12.13
C TYR A 65 -2.50 8.94 11.72
N TYR A 66 -2.58 9.17 10.41
CA TYR A 66 -2.62 10.51 9.81
C TYR A 66 -3.65 10.54 8.67
N PRO A 67 -4.50 11.58 8.57
CA PRO A 67 -5.35 11.79 7.41
C PRO A 67 -4.51 11.85 6.13
N TYR A 68 -4.89 11.07 5.12
CA TYR A 68 -4.08 10.94 3.91
C TYR A 68 -4.88 11.05 2.62
N GLY A 69 -5.80 10.12 2.41
CA GLY A 69 -6.48 9.94 1.13
C GLY A 69 -7.99 9.73 1.27
N PRO A 70 -8.70 9.57 0.15
CA PRO A 70 -10.10 9.19 0.16
C PRO A 70 -10.29 7.78 0.74
N LEU A 71 -11.53 7.38 1.00
CA LEU A 71 -11.84 5.97 1.22
C LEU A 71 -11.62 5.15 -0.05
N PHE A 72 -11.46 3.84 0.07
CA PHE A 72 -11.51 2.92 -1.07
C PHE A 72 -12.30 1.67 -0.75
N SER A 73 -12.94 1.10 -1.78
CA SER A 73 -13.97 0.08 -1.63
C SER A 73 -13.96 -0.89 -2.80
N THR A 74 -14.88 -1.85 -2.79
CA THR A 74 -15.13 -2.79 -3.89
C THR A 74 -15.18 -2.07 -5.24
N GLY A 75 -14.40 -2.56 -6.20
CA GLY A 75 -14.26 -2.02 -7.55
C GLY A 75 -13.10 -1.03 -7.72
N ASP A 76 -12.51 -0.54 -6.63
CA ASP A 76 -11.34 0.33 -6.69
C ASP A 76 -10.04 -0.46 -6.93
N THR A 77 -9.11 0.18 -7.62
CA THR A 77 -7.70 -0.25 -7.73
C THR A 77 -6.82 0.74 -6.98
N ILE A 78 -6.09 0.25 -5.99
CA ILE A 78 -5.16 1.05 -5.21
C ILE A 78 -3.73 0.68 -5.59
N GLY A 79 -3.04 1.64 -6.18
CA GLY A 79 -1.62 1.54 -6.45
C GLY A 79 -0.79 2.05 -5.28
N CYS A 80 0.30 1.38 -4.99
CA CYS A 80 1.24 1.75 -3.94
C CYS A 80 2.64 1.86 -4.55
N CYS A 81 3.24 3.05 -4.41
CA CYS A 81 4.55 3.35 -4.95
C CYS A 81 5.55 3.62 -3.85
N LEU A 82 6.73 3.02 -3.96
CA LEU A 82 7.92 3.37 -3.21
C LEU A 82 8.97 3.91 -4.18
N ASN A 83 9.26 5.20 -4.08
CA ASN A 83 10.30 5.87 -4.85
C ASN A 83 11.58 5.91 -4.01
N PHE A 84 12.59 5.14 -4.41
CA PHE A 84 13.88 5.07 -3.69
C PHE A 84 14.78 6.27 -3.99
N THR A 85 14.50 7.05 -5.04
CA THR A 85 15.29 8.23 -5.40
C THR A 85 15.17 9.35 -4.36
N ASN A 86 13.95 9.57 -3.85
CA ASN A 86 13.65 10.58 -2.82
C ASN A 86 13.10 9.97 -1.52
N ASN A 87 13.10 8.63 -1.43
CA ASN A 87 12.59 7.82 -0.33
C ASN A 87 11.17 8.22 0.10
N THR A 88 10.24 8.28 -0.86
CA THR A 88 8.82 8.62 -0.62
C THR A 88 7.90 7.46 -0.93
N VAL A 89 6.78 7.44 -0.21
CA VAL A 89 5.63 6.59 -0.51
C VAL A 89 4.47 7.47 -0.96
N PHE A 90 3.84 7.10 -2.06
CA PHE A 90 2.57 7.67 -2.49
C PHE A 90 1.64 6.59 -3.02
N TYR A 91 0.35 6.90 -3.08
CA TYR A 91 -0.67 6.00 -3.57
C TYR A 91 -1.39 6.59 -4.77
N THR A 92 -2.02 5.69 -5.53
CA THR A 92 -2.89 6.03 -6.65
C THR A 92 -4.23 5.34 -6.45
N LYS A 93 -5.32 6.00 -6.80
CA LYS A 93 -6.65 5.40 -6.83
C LYS A 93 -7.18 5.40 -8.27
N ASN A 94 -7.54 4.22 -8.77
CA ASN A 94 -8.08 4.03 -10.12
C ASN A 94 -7.21 4.66 -11.22
N GLY A 95 -5.89 4.53 -11.10
CA GLY A 95 -4.93 5.08 -12.05
C GLY A 95 -4.66 6.59 -11.91
N ILE A 96 -5.20 7.25 -10.88
CA ILE A 96 -4.99 8.67 -10.60
C ILE A 96 -4.13 8.80 -9.34
N SER A 97 -3.05 9.59 -9.40
CA SER A 97 -2.23 9.89 -8.22
C SER A 97 -3.05 10.67 -7.18
N LEU A 98 -2.91 10.32 -5.89
CA LEU A 98 -3.52 11.08 -4.81
C LEU A 98 -2.84 12.45 -4.59
N GLY A 99 -1.71 12.72 -5.26
CA GLY A 99 -1.05 14.03 -5.27
C GLY A 99 -0.29 14.38 -3.98
N SER A 100 -0.38 13.54 -2.95
CA SER A 100 0.29 13.72 -1.66
C SER A 100 1.22 12.56 -1.34
N ILE A 101 2.32 12.89 -0.64
CA ILE A 101 3.26 11.92 -0.09
C ILE A 101 2.68 11.39 1.21
N ALA A 102 2.48 10.07 1.28
CA ALA A 102 1.97 9.40 2.47
C ALA A 102 3.02 9.34 3.57
N PHE A 103 4.27 9.07 3.19
CA PHE A 103 5.37 8.94 4.14
C PHE A 103 6.73 9.15 3.46
N ARG A 104 7.74 9.47 4.27
CA ARG A 104 9.13 9.63 3.83
C ARG A 104 10.07 8.78 4.66
N ASN A 105 11.17 8.36 4.05
CA ASN A 105 12.28 7.72 4.74
C ASN A 105 11.93 6.34 5.32
N LEU A 106 11.30 5.46 4.52
CA LEU A 106 11.15 4.05 4.91
C LEU A 106 12.55 3.44 5.12
N LYS A 107 12.65 2.56 6.12
CA LYS A 107 13.90 1.89 6.51
C LYS A 107 13.73 0.38 6.45
N GLY A 108 14.85 -0.33 6.30
CA GLY A 108 14.92 -1.78 6.38
C GLY A 108 14.68 -2.50 5.04
N THR A 109 14.56 -3.82 5.13
CA THR A 109 14.25 -4.68 3.99
C THR A 109 12.73 -4.83 3.87
N LEU A 110 12.17 -4.12 2.90
CA LEU A 110 10.73 -3.91 2.77
C LEU A 110 10.08 -4.96 1.88
N TYR A 111 8.87 -5.36 2.24
CA TYR A 111 8.01 -6.24 1.47
C TYR A 111 6.67 -5.54 1.23
N PRO A 112 6.07 -5.67 0.04
CA PRO A 112 4.67 -5.33 -0.14
C PRO A 112 3.80 -6.15 0.82
N CYS A 113 2.83 -5.50 1.45
CA CYS A 113 1.88 -6.17 2.31
C CYS A 113 0.47 -5.61 2.16
N VAL A 114 -0.49 -6.51 2.34
CA VAL A 114 -1.90 -6.19 2.43
C VAL A 114 -2.45 -6.93 3.65
N GLY A 115 -3.29 -6.26 4.43
CA GLY A 115 -4.03 -6.85 5.54
C GLY A 115 -5.52 -6.75 5.26
N LEU A 116 -6.26 -7.81 5.59
CA LEU A 116 -7.71 -7.85 5.48
C LEU A 116 -8.27 -8.22 6.87
N ARG A 117 -9.05 -7.31 7.47
CA ARG A 117 -9.76 -7.56 8.74
C ARG A 117 -11.28 -7.57 8.52
N SER A 118 -11.68 -8.14 7.40
CA SER A 118 -13.05 -8.13 6.93
C SER A 118 -13.44 -9.53 6.45
N GLN A 119 -14.46 -10.12 7.08
CA GLN A 119 -14.95 -11.43 6.65
C GLN A 119 -15.52 -11.32 5.23
N GLY A 120 -15.09 -12.21 4.35
CA GLY A 120 -15.46 -12.20 2.93
C GLY A 120 -14.64 -11.26 2.06
N GLY A 121 -13.66 -10.54 2.63
CA GLY A 121 -12.78 -9.67 1.85
C GLY A 121 -11.97 -10.47 0.83
N TYR A 122 -11.94 -9.99 -0.41
CA TYR A 122 -11.26 -10.60 -1.53
C TYR A 122 -10.53 -9.53 -2.36
N ILE A 123 -9.26 -9.77 -2.63
CA ILE A 123 -8.39 -8.84 -3.38
C ILE A 123 -7.57 -9.62 -4.39
N GLU A 124 -7.07 -8.89 -5.38
CA GLU A 124 -6.00 -9.37 -6.26
C GLU A 124 -4.84 -8.39 -6.27
N VAL A 125 -3.61 -8.90 -6.27
CA VAL A 125 -2.42 -8.06 -6.29
C VAL A 125 -1.71 -8.22 -7.63
N ASN A 126 -1.48 -7.10 -8.30
CA ASN A 126 -0.70 -7.02 -9.53
C ASN A 126 0.70 -6.48 -9.25
N PHE A 127 1.72 -7.34 -9.37
CA PHE A 127 3.14 -6.96 -9.31
C PHE A 127 3.74 -6.66 -10.70
N GLY A 128 2.92 -6.40 -11.72
CA GLY A 128 3.34 -6.13 -13.10
C GLY A 128 3.04 -7.27 -14.09
N SER A 129 2.33 -8.32 -13.66
CA SER A 129 1.88 -9.41 -14.56
C SER A 129 0.81 -8.95 -15.56
N ARG A 130 0.07 -7.88 -15.22
CA ARG A 130 -0.88 -7.19 -16.08
C ARG A 130 -0.54 -5.70 -16.13
N LYS A 131 -1.01 -5.01 -17.17
CA LYS A 131 -0.85 -3.55 -17.29
C LYS A 131 -1.44 -2.87 -16.06
N PHE A 132 -0.71 -1.90 -15.51
CA PHE A 132 -1.20 -1.04 -14.44
C PHE A 132 -2.26 -0.07 -14.97
N LYS A 133 -3.22 0.32 -14.13
CA LYS A 133 -4.14 1.43 -14.40
C LYS A 133 -3.41 2.77 -14.34
N PHE A 134 -2.45 2.93 -13.44
CA PHE A 134 -1.63 4.13 -13.39
C PHE A 134 -0.63 4.17 -14.56
N THR A 135 -0.74 5.20 -15.39
CA THR A 135 0.17 5.43 -16.53
C THR A 135 1.03 6.69 -16.36
N GLY A 136 1.00 7.32 -15.19
CA GLY A 136 1.77 8.54 -14.90
C GLY A 136 3.25 8.25 -14.66
N ASN A 137 4.10 9.28 -14.77
CA ASN A 137 5.52 9.16 -14.48
C ASN A 137 5.75 9.22 -12.95
N ALA A 138 5.88 8.04 -12.34
CA ALA A 138 6.13 7.88 -10.91
C ALA A 138 7.47 8.44 -10.43
N GLU A 139 8.46 8.63 -11.32
CA GLU A 139 9.77 9.21 -10.95
C GLU A 139 9.71 10.74 -10.77
N LYS A 140 8.66 11.39 -11.28
CA LYS A 140 8.45 12.85 -11.19
C LYS A 140 7.54 13.27 -10.03
N LEU A 141 7.11 12.31 -9.19
CA LEU A 141 6.25 12.49 -8.03
C LEU A 141 7.03 12.16 -6.74
#